data_AF-A0A9P0GKH4-F1
#
_entry.id   AF-A0A9P0GKH4-F1
#
_cell.length_a   1.000
_cell.length_b   1.000
_cell.length_c   1.000
_cell.angle_alpha   90.00
_cell.angle_beta   90.00
_cell.angle_gamma   90.00
#
_symmetry.space_group_name_H-M   'P 1'
#
loop_
_entity.id
_entity.type
_entity.pdbx_description
1 polymer ?
#
loop_
_entity_poly.entity_id
_entity_poly.type
_entity_poly.pdbx_seq_one_letter_code
_entity_poly.pdbx_strand_id
1 'polypeptide(L)'
;MPLDSIKYPNNLTMGNSEDEEDIDSKSSPMSYKERRREAHTQAEQKRRDAIKKGYDTLQELVPTCQQPDVSGYKLSKATVLQKSIDYIQYLQMQKKKQEEERNALRKEVVALRIMQTNYEQIVKAQQSQPGHTETRISDEVKFSVLQAIMDELFSTFSGVSVNNFSELSAGVFSWLEECCKPQTLKDTVFQVLRRHHIQMRG
;
A
#
# COMPACT_ATOMS: atom_id res chain seq x y z
N MET A 1 -6.89 14.16 24.05
CA MET A 1 -5.45 13.90 24.22
C MET A 1 -4.68 14.75 23.21
N PRO A 2 -3.57 15.39 23.61
CA PRO A 2 -3.04 16.59 22.94
C PRO A 2 -2.22 16.24 21.69
N LEU A 3 -2.22 17.17 20.73
CA LEU A 3 -1.45 17.13 19.49
C LEU A 3 0.05 17.25 19.80
N ASP A 4 0.80 16.18 19.55
CA ASP A 4 2.26 16.23 19.57
C ASP A 4 2.78 17.17 18.49
N SER A 5 3.53 18.16 18.96
CA SER A 5 4.22 19.17 18.16
C SER A 5 5.38 18.52 17.42
N ILE A 6 5.25 18.34 16.11
CA ILE A 6 6.37 17.93 15.25
C ILE A 6 7.35 19.09 15.18
N LYS A 7 8.43 18.94 15.94
CA LYS A 7 9.61 19.80 15.98
C LYS A 7 10.48 19.48 14.76
N TYR A 8 10.46 20.31 13.73
CA TYR A 8 11.47 20.21 12.67
C TYR A 8 12.80 20.77 13.18
N PRO A 9 13.92 20.05 13.01
CA PRO A 9 15.22 20.52 13.44
C PRO A 9 15.74 21.61 12.49
N ASN A 10 15.81 22.85 12.99
CA ASN A 10 16.67 23.88 12.42
C ASN A 10 18.12 23.47 12.72
N ASN A 11 18.84 23.01 11.70
CA ASN A 11 20.28 22.92 11.75
C ASN A 11 20.86 23.49 10.45
N LEU A 12 21.14 24.78 10.46
CA LEU A 12 22.12 25.41 9.57
C LEU A 12 23.03 26.22 10.48
N THR A 13 24.04 25.52 10.99
CA THR A 13 25.19 26.09 11.65
C THR A 13 25.91 26.99 10.66
N MET A 14 26.30 28.16 11.17
CA MET A 14 27.11 29.18 10.54
C MET A 14 28.35 28.57 9.86
N GLY A 15 28.46 28.74 8.55
CA GLY A 15 29.70 28.61 7.79
C GLY A 15 29.97 29.95 7.12
N ASN A 16 30.51 30.90 7.88
CA ASN A 16 31.18 32.05 7.30
C ASN A 16 32.46 31.53 6.65
N SER A 17 32.41 31.24 5.35
CA SER A 17 33.62 31.22 4.53
C SER A 17 33.97 32.69 4.27
N GLU A 18 34.76 33.26 5.17
CA GLU A 18 35.50 34.50 4.92
C GLU A 18 36.62 34.14 3.94
N ASP A 19 36.30 34.11 2.65
CA ASP A 19 37.30 34.17 1.60
C ASP A 19 37.82 35.62 1.55
N GLU A 20 38.80 35.89 2.41
CA GLU A 20 39.69 37.05 2.33
C GLU A 20 40.52 36.94 1.05
N GLU A 21 39.99 37.45 -0.07
CA GLU A 21 40.80 37.73 -1.25
C GLU A 21 41.61 39.02 -1.01
N ASP A 22 42.87 38.82 -0.64
CA ASP A 22 43.93 39.81 -0.59
C ASP A 22 44.17 40.40 -2.00
N ILE A 23 43.57 41.57 -2.28
CA ILE A 23 43.91 42.42 -3.44
C ILE A 23 44.65 43.64 -2.91
N ASP A 24 45.97 43.49 -2.77
CA ASP A 24 46.90 44.62 -2.84
C ASP A 24 47.48 44.70 -4.25
N SER A 25 47.04 45.69 -5.02
CA SER A 25 47.93 46.64 -5.71
C SER A 25 47.27 47.34 -6.90
N LYS A 26 47.26 48.68 -6.80
CA LYS A 26 47.15 49.69 -7.88
C LYS A 26 45.76 49.94 -8.49
N SER A 27 44.94 50.68 -7.74
CA SER A 27 44.10 51.73 -8.31
C SER A 27 43.91 52.83 -7.26
N SER A 28 43.79 54.08 -7.70
CA SER A 28 43.56 55.29 -6.88
C SER A 28 42.60 55.03 -5.70
N PRO A 29 42.68 55.74 -4.56
CA PRO A 29 41.82 55.48 -3.42
C PRO A 29 40.37 55.72 -3.84
N MET A 30 39.67 54.64 -4.18
CA MET A 30 38.26 54.65 -4.50
C MET A 30 37.57 55.32 -3.33
N SER A 31 36.86 56.41 -3.64
CA SER A 31 36.22 57.22 -2.61
C SER A 31 35.39 56.30 -1.71
N TYR A 32 35.34 56.55 -0.41
CA TYR A 32 34.51 55.78 0.53
C TYR A 32 33.05 55.58 0.02
N LYS A 33 32.56 56.56 -0.74
CA LYS A 33 31.26 56.52 -1.44
C LYS A 33 31.16 55.43 -2.52
N GLU A 34 32.26 55.09 -3.16
CA GLU A 34 32.37 54.07 -4.20
C GLU A 34 32.36 52.66 -3.61
N ARG A 35 33.20 52.41 -2.59
CA ARG A 35 33.20 51.14 -1.84
C ARG A 35 31.81 50.81 -1.29
N ARG A 36 31.09 51.82 -0.78
CA ARG A 36 29.71 51.64 -0.32
C ARG A 36 28.73 51.28 -1.46
N ARG A 37 28.90 51.87 -2.64
CA ARG A 37 28.08 51.54 -3.82
C ARG A 37 28.34 50.12 -4.31
N GLU A 38 29.60 49.69 -4.34
CA GLU A 38 29.99 48.33 -4.72
C GLU A 38 29.40 47.29 -3.77
N ALA A 39 29.55 47.48 -2.46
CA ALA A 39 28.98 46.58 -1.45
C ALA A 39 27.44 46.48 -1.57
N HIS A 40 26.76 47.61 -1.82
CA HIS A 40 25.32 47.61 -2.06
C HIS A 40 24.93 46.82 -3.32
N THR A 41 25.66 47.00 -4.42
CA THR A 41 25.44 46.26 -5.67
C THR A 41 25.67 44.76 -5.50
N GLN A 42 26.73 44.36 -4.78
CA GLN A 42 27.01 42.96 -4.49
C GLN A 42 25.91 42.32 -3.63
N ALA A 43 25.44 43.02 -2.59
CA ALA A 43 24.34 42.55 -1.76
C ALA A 43 23.03 42.39 -2.56
N GLU A 44 22.73 43.34 -3.45
CA GLU A 44 21.58 43.27 -4.36
C GLU A 44 21.68 42.08 -5.31
N GLN A 45 22.86 41.85 -5.89
CA GLN A 45 23.12 40.73 -6.79
C GLN A 45 22.91 39.39 -6.07
N LYS A 46 23.49 39.22 -4.88
CA LYS A 46 23.28 38.04 -4.03
C LYS A 46 21.80 37.80 -3.73
N ARG A 47 21.02 38.85 -3.44
CA ARG A 47 19.56 38.74 -3.24
C ARG A 47 18.86 38.26 -4.52
N ARG A 48 19.23 38.80 -5.69
CA ARG A 48 18.65 38.40 -6.98
C ARG A 48 18.96 36.96 -7.35
N ASP A 49 20.18 36.51 -7.09
CA ASP A 49 20.60 35.14 -7.37
C ASP A 49 19.89 34.13 -6.45
N ALA A 50 19.68 34.48 -5.17
CA ALA A 50 18.88 33.68 -4.26
C ALA A 50 17.41 33.56 -4.73
N ILE A 51 16.80 34.66 -5.19
CA ILE A 51 15.44 34.64 -5.77
C ILE A 51 15.39 33.79 -7.04
N LYS A 52 16.38 33.93 -7.92
CA LYS A 52 16.48 33.13 -9.16
C LYS A 52 16.54 31.64 -8.85
N LYS A 53 17.40 31.23 -7.91
CA LYS A 53 17.49 29.84 -7.43
C LYS A 53 16.17 29.34 -6.85
N GLY A 54 15.44 30.20 -6.13
CA GLY A 54 14.09 29.90 -5.64
C GLY A 54 13.09 29.62 -6.75
N TYR A 55 13.12 30.39 -7.85
CA TYR A 55 12.30 30.13 -9.03
C TYR A 55 12.67 28.83 -9.74
N ASP A 56 13.96 28.54 -9.87
CA ASP A 56 14.42 27.29 -10.49
C ASP A 56 13.93 26.08 -9.67
N THR A 57 14.04 26.14 -8.34
CA THR A 57 13.52 25.11 -7.43
C THR A 57 11.99 24.96 -7.53
N LEU A 58 11.24 26.07 -7.62
CA LEU A 58 9.78 26.02 -7.81
C LEU A 58 9.39 25.35 -9.12
N GLN A 59 10.12 25.59 -10.21
CA GLN A 59 9.86 24.94 -11.49
C GLN A 59 10.11 23.43 -11.41
N GLU A 60 11.10 23.00 -10.65
CA GLU A 60 11.37 21.58 -10.39
C GLU A 60 10.30 20.92 -9.52
N LEU A 61 9.76 21.62 -8.50
CA LEU A 61 8.76 21.03 -7.60
C LEU A 61 7.35 20.97 -8.17
N VAL A 62 7.02 21.87 -9.12
CA VAL A 62 5.68 22.01 -9.68
C VAL A 62 5.60 21.23 -11.00
N PRO A 63 4.89 20.10 -11.08
CA PRO A 63 4.90 19.24 -12.27
C PRO A 63 4.43 19.93 -13.55
N THR A 64 3.53 20.90 -13.43
CA THR A 64 3.00 21.68 -14.56
C THR A 64 4.00 22.72 -15.07
N CYS A 65 5.06 23.02 -14.32
CA CYS A 65 6.18 23.88 -14.75
C CYS A 65 7.27 23.08 -15.47
N GLN A 66 7.36 21.76 -15.25
CA GLN A 66 8.34 20.88 -15.89
C GLN A 66 7.94 20.46 -17.31
N GLN A 67 6.68 20.68 -17.71
CA GLN A 67 6.22 20.33 -19.05
C GLN A 67 6.98 21.17 -20.08
N PRO A 68 7.70 20.55 -21.04
CA PRO A 68 8.42 21.30 -22.06
C PRO A 68 7.39 21.99 -22.96
N ASP A 69 7.29 23.30 -22.83
CA ASP A 69 6.59 24.11 -23.82
C ASP A 69 7.28 23.85 -25.17
N VAL A 70 6.52 23.44 -26.19
CA VAL A 70 6.99 23.06 -27.55
C VAL A 70 7.82 24.16 -28.23
N SER A 71 7.83 25.36 -27.66
CA SER A 71 8.50 26.56 -28.14
C SER A 71 9.91 26.80 -27.58
N GLY A 72 10.38 25.99 -26.62
CA GLY A 72 11.74 26.14 -26.03
C GLY A 72 11.95 27.41 -25.21
N TYR A 73 10.89 28.17 -24.92
CA TYR A 73 10.94 29.37 -24.10
C TYR A 73 10.80 29.05 -22.61
N LYS A 74 11.59 29.75 -21.78
CA LYS A 74 11.49 29.66 -20.31
C LYS A 74 10.16 30.25 -19.84
N LEU A 75 9.45 29.55 -18.96
CA LEU A 75 8.19 30.03 -18.37
C LEU A 75 8.38 31.40 -17.69
N SER A 76 7.39 32.27 -17.82
CA SER A 76 7.40 33.58 -17.17
C SER A 76 7.33 33.43 -15.65
N LYS A 77 7.96 34.34 -14.90
CA LYS A 77 7.89 34.36 -13.42
C LYS A 77 6.45 34.38 -12.89
N ALA A 78 5.57 35.13 -13.54
CA ALA A 78 4.15 35.19 -13.17
C ALA A 78 3.46 33.83 -13.37
N THR A 79 3.73 33.15 -14.49
CA THR A 79 3.20 31.82 -14.78
C THR A 79 3.67 30.78 -13.77
N VAL A 80 4.96 30.80 -13.40
CA VAL A 80 5.52 29.88 -12.38
C VAL A 80 4.81 30.07 -11.05
N LEU A 81 4.62 31.31 -10.60
CA LEU A 81 3.91 31.60 -9.37
C LEU A 81 2.45 31.12 -9.42
N GLN A 82 1.74 31.38 -10.52
CA GLN A 82 0.34 30.95 -10.66
C GLN A 82 0.22 29.42 -10.63
N LYS A 83 1.03 28.71 -11.44
CA LYS A 83 1.07 27.24 -11.45
C LYS A 83 1.43 26.67 -10.06
N SER A 84 2.29 27.36 -9.30
CA SER A 84 2.63 26.97 -7.93
C SER A 84 1.45 27.10 -6.98
N ILE A 85 0.66 28.18 -7.07
CA ILE A 85 -0.55 28.40 -6.27
C ILE A 85 -1.58 27.30 -6.56
N ASP A 86 -1.83 27.04 -7.84
CA ASP A 86 -2.79 26.01 -8.27
C ASP A 86 -2.35 24.63 -7.77
N TYR A 87 -1.05 24.33 -7.81
CA TYR A 87 -0.52 23.07 -7.30
C TYR A 87 -0.63 22.94 -5.77
N ILE A 88 -0.39 24.01 -5.01
CA ILE A 88 -0.61 24.01 -3.55
C ILE A 88 -2.09 23.74 -3.23
N GLN A 89 -3.02 24.40 -3.93
CA GLN A 89 -4.45 24.17 -3.75
C GLN A 89 -4.84 22.72 -4.08
N TYR A 90 -4.29 22.18 -5.18
CA TYR A 90 -4.45 20.77 -5.54
C TYR A 90 -3.95 19.84 -4.42
N LEU A 91 -2.74 20.06 -3.90
CA LEU A 91 -2.17 19.25 -2.83
C LEU A 91 -3.00 19.33 -1.54
N GLN A 92 -3.53 20.51 -1.19
CA GLN A 92 -4.43 20.68 -0.05
C GLN A 92 -5.72 19.87 -0.22
N MET A 93 -6.30 19.89 -1.42
CA MET A 93 -7.49 19.09 -1.74
C MET A 93 -7.20 17.59 -1.67
N GLN A 94 -6.08 17.13 -2.23
CA GLN A 94 -5.67 15.72 -2.16
C GLN A 94 -5.43 15.28 -0.71
N LYS A 95 -4.73 16.09 0.08
CA LYS A 95 -4.51 15.83 1.51
C LYS A 95 -5.83 15.67 2.25
N LYS A 96 -6.78 16.59 2.04
CA LYS A 96 -8.11 16.52 2.67
C LYS A 96 -8.84 15.23 2.28
N LYS A 97 -8.84 14.87 1.00
CA LYS A 97 -9.45 13.63 0.51
C LYS A 97 -8.85 12.38 1.19
N GLN A 98 -7.52 12.30 1.25
CA GLN A 98 -6.82 11.20 1.92
C GLN A 98 -7.12 11.13 3.42
N GLU A 99 -7.23 12.27 4.09
CA GLU A 99 -7.61 12.32 5.51
C GLU A 99 -9.04 11.83 5.75
N GLU A 100 -9.99 12.17 4.87
CA GLU A 100 -11.37 11.69 4.91
C GLU A 100 -11.45 10.17 4.70
N GLU A 101 -10.78 9.64 3.68
CA GLU A 101 -10.70 8.20 3.39
C GLU A 101 -10.07 7.43 4.57
N ARG A 102 -8.95 7.92 5.11
CA ARG A 102 -8.30 7.33 6.29
C ARG A 102 -9.24 7.31 7.49
N ASN A 103 -10.02 8.37 7.71
CA ASN A 103 -10.97 8.44 8.81
C ASN A 103 -12.14 7.48 8.61
N ALA A 104 -12.63 7.30 7.37
CA ALA A 104 -13.65 6.31 7.04
C ALA A 104 -13.16 4.88 7.32
N LEU A 105 -11.97 4.52 6.83
CA LEU A 105 -11.36 3.21 7.07
C LEU A 105 -11.15 2.93 8.56
N ARG A 106 -10.73 3.94 9.34
CA ARG A 106 -10.62 3.80 10.80
C ARG A 106 -11.96 3.47 11.47
N LYS A 107 -13.05 4.11 11.03
CA LYS A 107 -14.40 3.80 11.54
C LYS A 107 -14.83 2.38 11.19
N GLU A 108 -14.56 1.94 9.96
CA GLU A 108 -14.86 0.58 9.51
C GLU A 108 -14.11 -0.47 10.33
N VAL A 109 -12.80 -0.28 10.57
CA VAL A 109 -12.01 -1.16 11.44
C VAL A 109 -12.62 -1.27 12.84
N VAL A 110 -13.05 -0.15 13.42
CA VAL A 110 -13.70 -0.16 14.75
C VAL A 110 -15.02 -0.91 14.70
N ALA A 111 -15.86 -0.70 13.67
CA ALA A 111 -17.12 -1.41 13.51
C ALA A 111 -16.90 -2.93 13.37
N LEU A 112 -15.94 -3.35 12.55
CA LEU A 112 -15.59 -4.76 12.36
C LEU A 112 -15.09 -5.41 13.66
N ARG A 113 -14.27 -4.70 14.45
CA ARG A 113 -13.81 -5.19 15.77
C ARG A 113 -14.98 -5.37 16.75
N ILE A 114 -15.95 -4.47 16.74
CA ILE A 114 -17.17 -4.59 17.55
C ILE A 114 -17.96 -5.82 17.10
N MET A 115 -18.18 -6.00 15.79
CA MET A 115 -18.87 -7.17 15.25
C MET A 115 -18.16 -8.48 15.61
N GLN A 116 -16.84 -8.54 15.44
CA GLN A 116 -16.04 -9.70 15.84
C GLN A 116 -16.24 -10.04 17.31
N THR A 117 -16.13 -9.03 18.19
CA THR A 117 -16.32 -9.23 19.64
C THR A 117 -17.71 -9.78 19.95
N ASN A 118 -18.76 -9.26 19.29
CA ASN A 118 -20.12 -9.75 19.45
C ASN A 118 -20.27 -11.21 19.00
N TYR A 119 -19.70 -11.58 17.85
CA TYR A 119 -19.73 -12.97 17.36
C TYR A 119 -18.97 -13.92 18.30
N GLU A 120 -17.81 -13.51 18.79
CA GLU A 120 -17.04 -14.31 19.76
C GLU A 120 -17.83 -14.55 21.05
N GLN A 121 -18.58 -13.56 21.54
CA GLN A 121 -19.46 -13.71 22.68
C GLN A 121 -20.61 -14.69 22.41
N ILE A 122 -21.25 -14.60 21.24
CA ILE A 122 -22.32 -15.54 20.83
C ILE A 122 -21.79 -16.97 20.75
N VAL A 123 -20.61 -17.17 20.13
CA VAL A 123 -19.97 -18.48 20.02
C VAL A 123 -19.65 -19.06 21.39
N LYS A 124 -19.09 -18.26 22.31
CA LYS A 124 -18.82 -18.68 23.69
C LYS A 124 -20.11 -19.03 24.45
N ALA A 125 -21.16 -18.21 24.32
CA ALA A 125 -22.46 -18.48 24.94
C ALA A 125 -23.07 -19.80 24.45
N GLN A 126 -23.00 -20.07 23.14
CA GLN A 126 -23.44 -21.33 22.54
C GLN A 126 -22.60 -22.54 22.99
N GLN A 127 -21.28 -22.36 23.20
CA GLN A 127 -20.42 -23.42 23.75
C GLN A 127 -20.71 -23.70 25.23
N SER A 128 -21.15 -22.69 25.98
CA SER A 128 -21.46 -22.82 27.42
C SER A 128 -22.86 -23.38 27.71
N GLN A 129 -23.72 -23.59 26.71
CA GLN A 129 -25.01 -24.25 26.90
C GLN A 129 -24.83 -25.78 27.05
N PRO A 130 -25.19 -26.38 28.21
CA PRO A 130 -25.16 -27.83 28.39
C PRO A 130 -26.26 -28.44 27.53
N GLY A 131 -25.87 -29.17 26.47
CA GLY A 131 -26.79 -29.87 25.55
C GLY A 131 -26.44 -29.75 24.06
N HIS A 132 -25.64 -28.75 23.65
CA HIS A 132 -25.21 -28.60 22.24
C HIS A 132 -23.83 -29.17 21.92
N THR A 133 -23.07 -29.60 22.93
CA THR A 133 -21.76 -30.24 22.76
C THR A 133 -21.85 -31.69 22.27
N GLU A 134 -22.94 -32.41 22.57
CA GLU A 134 -23.11 -33.82 22.14
C GLU A 134 -23.34 -34.00 20.64
N THR A 135 -23.75 -32.95 19.91
CA THR A 135 -24.05 -33.02 18.47
C THR A 135 -22.92 -32.49 17.57
N ARG A 136 -21.84 -31.94 18.14
CA ARG A 136 -20.71 -31.43 17.35
C ARG A 136 -19.65 -32.51 17.18
N ILE A 137 -19.66 -33.14 16.02
CA ILE A 137 -18.52 -33.92 15.50
C ILE A 137 -17.30 -32.98 15.46
N SER A 138 -16.17 -33.38 16.07
CA SER A 138 -14.97 -32.53 16.12
C SER A 138 -14.39 -32.32 14.72
N ASP A 139 -13.66 -31.22 14.53
CA ASP A 139 -13.12 -30.87 13.22
C ASP A 139 -12.08 -31.92 12.76
N GLU A 140 -11.38 -32.56 13.69
CA GLU A 140 -10.47 -33.69 13.42
C GLU A 140 -11.20 -34.86 12.73
N VAL A 141 -12.41 -35.19 13.18
CA VAL A 141 -13.24 -36.24 12.57
C VAL A 141 -13.75 -35.80 11.20
N LYS A 142 -14.12 -34.52 11.04
CA LYS A 142 -14.54 -33.98 9.73
C LYS A 142 -13.39 -34.04 8.72
N PHE A 143 -12.18 -33.65 9.13
CA PHE A 143 -10.98 -33.73 8.30
C PHE A 143 -10.62 -35.17 7.95
N SER A 144 -10.73 -36.11 8.90
CA SER A 144 -10.46 -37.52 8.63
C SER A 144 -11.45 -38.12 7.62
N VAL A 145 -12.74 -37.76 7.69
CA VAL A 145 -13.74 -38.19 6.71
C VAL A 145 -13.47 -37.56 5.34
N LEU A 146 -13.16 -36.26 5.29
CA LEU A 146 -12.82 -35.57 4.04
C LEU A 146 -11.59 -36.21 3.37
N GLN A 147 -10.54 -36.47 4.15
CA GLN A 147 -9.35 -37.16 3.67
C GLN A 147 -9.69 -38.53 3.09
N ALA A 148 -10.48 -39.34 3.80
CA ALA A 148 -10.88 -40.66 3.32
C ALA A 148 -11.74 -40.61 2.04
N ILE A 149 -12.53 -39.56 1.83
CA ILE A 149 -13.27 -39.34 0.57
C ILE A 149 -12.28 -39.00 -0.56
N MET A 150 -11.33 -38.10 -0.31
CA MET A 150 -10.34 -37.70 -1.30
C MET A 150 -9.41 -38.84 -1.70
N ASP A 151 -9.00 -39.68 -0.76
CA ASP A 151 -8.18 -40.87 -1.01
C ASP A 151 -8.92 -41.89 -1.89
N GLU A 152 -10.23 -42.08 -1.64
CA GLU A 152 -11.08 -42.95 -2.45
C GLU A 152 -11.19 -42.41 -3.89
N LEU A 153 -11.48 -41.12 -4.05
CA LEU A 153 -11.54 -40.47 -5.36
C LEU A 153 -10.19 -40.55 -6.09
N PHE A 154 -9.08 -40.30 -5.40
CA PHE A 154 -7.76 -40.40 -5.99
C PHE A 154 -7.41 -41.83 -6.41
N SER A 155 -7.76 -42.83 -5.60
CA SER A 155 -7.57 -44.24 -5.97
C SER A 155 -8.33 -44.58 -7.25
N THR A 156 -9.58 -44.13 -7.40
CA THR A 156 -10.34 -44.36 -8.64
C THR A 156 -9.75 -43.59 -9.83
N PHE A 157 -9.22 -42.39 -9.61
CA PHE A 157 -8.57 -41.59 -10.65
C PHE A 157 -7.26 -42.21 -11.14
N SER A 158 -6.52 -42.93 -10.29
CA SER A 158 -5.23 -43.53 -10.65
C SER A 158 -5.30 -44.54 -11.81
N GLY A 159 -6.49 -45.02 -12.16
CA GLY A 159 -6.73 -45.84 -13.35
C GLY A 159 -6.82 -45.07 -14.67
N VAL A 160 -6.87 -43.73 -14.62
CA VAL A 160 -6.92 -42.88 -15.82
C VAL A 160 -5.53 -42.80 -16.46
N SER A 161 -5.43 -43.19 -17.72
CA SER A 161 -4.18 -43.09 -18.49
C SER A 161 -3.72 -41.64 -18.63
N VAL A 162 -2.45 -41.38 -18.32
CA VAL A 162 -1.78 -40.07 -18.45
C VAL A 162 -0.74 -40.05 -19.57
N ASN A 163 -0.78 -41.03 -20.48
CA ASN A 163 0.28 -41.23 -21.50
C ASN A 163 0.28 -40.14 -22.58
N ASN A 164 -0.88 -39.60 -22.94
CA ASN A 164 -1.02 -38.49 -23.89
C ASN A 164 -2.34 -37.75 -23.67
N PHE A 165 -2.49 -36.56 -24.27
CA PHE A 165 -3.66 -35.70 -24.07
C PHE A 165 -4.98 -36.35 -24.53
N SER A 166 -4.95 -37.18 -25.57
CA SER A 166 -6.16 -37.84 -26.09
C SER A 166 -6.66 -38.90 -25.10
N GLU A 167 -5.76 -39.72 -24.56
CA GLU A 167 -6.10 -40.73 -23.56
C GLU A 167 -6.50 -40.11 -22.23
N LEU A 168 -5.79 -39.05 -21.80
CA LEU A 168 -6.12 -38.31 -20.59
C LEU A 168 -7.48 -37.65 -20.69
N SER A 169 -7.76 -36.93 -21.78
CA SER A 169 -9.04 -36.24 -21.93
C SER A 169 -10.21 -37.24 -21.96
N ALA A 170 -10.12 -38.31 -22.75
CA ALA A 170 -11.15 -39.35 -22.78
C ALA A 170 -11.31 -40.05 -21.41
N GLY A 171 -10.20 -40.42 -20.76
CA GLY A 171 -10.23 -41.11 -19.47
C GLY A 171 -10.77 -40.24 -18.33
N VAL A 172 -10.44 -38.94 -18.30
CA VAL A 172 -11.00 -37.99 -17.33
C VAL A 172 -12.51 -37.84 -17.50
N PHE A 173 -13.00 -37.75 -18.75
CA PHE A 173 -14.44 -37.67 -19.00
C PHE A 173 -15.18 -38.94 -18.54
N SER A 174 -14.67 -40.12 -18.90
CA SER A 174 -15.23 -41.39 -18.44
C SER A 174 -15.22 -41.51 -16.91
N TRP A 175 -14.11 -41.15 -16.26
CA TRP A 175 -13.99 -41.17 -14.81
C TRP A 175 -14.96 -40.19 -14.13
N LEU A 176 -15.12 -38.97 -14.64
CA LEU A 176 -16.09 -38.00 -14.10
C LEU A 176 -17.53 -38.53 -14.20
N GLU A 177 -17.87 -39.16 -15.31
CA GLU A 177 -19.21 -39.73 -15.52
C GLU A 177 -19.49 -40.97 -14.67
N GLU A 178 -18.47 -41.75 -14.32
CA GLU A 178 -18.65 -42.95 -13.51
C GLU A 178 -18.55 -42.64 -12.01
N CYS A 179 -17.56 -41.85 -11.59
CA CYS A 179 -17.20 -41.67 -10.19
C CYS A 179 -17.69 -40.35 -9.56
N CYS A 180 -17.91 -39.29 -10.34
CA CYS A 180 -18.20 -37.95 -9.80
C CYS A 180 -19.64 -37.47 -10.01
N LYS A 181 -20.55 -38.33 -10.49
CA LYS A 181 -21.98 -38.01 -10.54
C LYS A 181 -22.53 -37.78 -9.12
N PRO A 182 -23.51 -36.87 -8.92
CA PRO A 182 -24.02 -36.53 -7.60
C PRO A 182 -24.52 -37.74 -6.79
N GLN A 183 -25.05 -38.76 -7.45
CA GLN A 183 -25.51 -39.99 -6.79
C GLN A 183 -24.33 -40.86 -6.37
N THR A 184 -23.41 -41.17 -7.28
CA THR A 184 -22.21 -41.96 -6.98
C THR A 184 -21.39 -41.32 -5.85
N LEU A 185 -21.19 -40.00 -5.90
CA LEU A 185 -20.44 -39.29 -4.88
C LEU A 185 -21.12 -39.37 -3.51
N LYS A 186 -22.47 -39.29 -3.45
CA LYS A 186 -23.20 -39.50 -2.20
C LYS A 186 -22.99 -40.92 -1.67
N ASP A 187 -23.06 -41.92 -2.53
CA ASP A 187 -22.89 -43.32 -2.14
C ASP A 187 -21.46 -43.59 -1.63
N THR A 188 -20.45 -43.02 -2.29
CA THR A 188 -19.05 -43.02 -1.82
C THR A 188 -18.91 -42.37 -0.45
N VAL A 189 -19.49 -41.19 -0.25
CA VAL A 189 -19.47 -40.49 1.05
C VAL A 189 -20.15 -41.32 2.13
N PHE A 190 -21.30 -41.93 1.85
CA PHE A 190 -21.98 -42.82 2.79
C PHE A 190 -21.15 -44.05 3.14
N GLN A 191 -20.49 -44.66 2.17
CA GLN A 191 -19.62 -45.82 2.38
C GLN A 191 -18.41 -45.46 3.22
N VAL A 192 -17.76 -44.32 2.95
CA VAL A 192 -16.64 -43.79 3.74
C VAL A 192 -17.09 -43.50 5.17
N LEU A 193 -18.25 -42.84 5.36
CA LEU A 193 -18.80 -42.56 6.69
C LEU A 193 -19.10 -43.85 7.47
N ARG A 194 -19.66 -44.88 6.82
CA ARG A 194 -19.89 -46.18 7.46
C ARG A 194 -18.58 -46.86 7.86
N ARG A 195 -17.59 -46.90 6.97
CA ARG A 195 -16.25 -47.46 7.24
C ARG A 195 -15.57 -46.73 8.40
N HIS A 196 -15.60 -45.40 8.38
CA HIS A 196 -15.00 -44.58 9.42
C HIS A 196 -15.71 -44.73 10.77
N HIS A 197 -17.05 -44.81 10.78
CA HIS A 197 -17.82 -45.09 12.00
C HIS A 197 -17.49 -46.47 12.61
N ILE A 198 -17.24 -47.48 11.78
CA ILE A 198 -16.82 -48.81 12.25
C ILE A 198 -15.40 -48.76 12.85
N GLN A 199 -14.47 -48.06 12.21
CA GLN A 199 -13.08 -47.91 12.67
C GLN A 199 -12.97 -47.13 13.99
N MET A 200 -13.84 -46.16 14.23
CA MET A 200 -13.85 -45.37 15.47
C MET A 200 -14.49 -46.10 16.67
N ARG A 201 -15.09 -47.28 16.45
CA ARG A 201 -15.80 -48.05 17.49
C ARG A 201 -15.08 -49.34 17.91
N GLY A 202 -14.05 -49.75 17.19
CA GLY A 202 -13.17 -50.89 17.54
C GLY A 202 -11.90 -50.40 18.20
#